data_AF-A0ABC8X9C5-F1
#
_entry.id   AF-A0ABC8X9C5-F1
#
_cell.length_a   1.000
_cell.length_b   1.000
_cell.length_c   1.000
_cell.angle_alpha   90.00
_cell.angle_beta   90.00
_cell.angle_gamma   90.00
#
_symmetry.space_group_name_H-M   'P 1'
#
loop_
_entity.id
_entity.type
_entity.pdbx_description
1 polymer ?
#
loop_
_entity_poly.entity_id
_entity_poly.type
_entity_poly.pdbx_seq_one_letter_code
_entity_poly.pdbx_strand_id
1 'polypeptide(L)'
;MSNFGGHFGGGRPHHGTSTMRCKYCRTTLTVIPGERAIQCSNCGSVTRVRRADRIPLPMMGPMTAPFQRARGNKRAVLIGITYAAGGMRRGSGGQLRGPINDVKCMRNLLCHRFGFPSECVIMLTDDQRDPFRLPTKDNIRMAMHWLVQGCSYGDSLVFHFSGLGAQVADDDGDEVDGYDEALCPMDAFQRGPILDDEINETIVRPLVPGARLHAVVDACYSATVLDLPFLCRVARNGYWQWEDHRPPSGAWKGTSGGQAVLFSGYSDGKNNFAVMPDAVASLGAMTHSFIKAVECEPRGVTYGRLLSSMRTIMKSGGGGGGMGYDMQGPIGAPMQHHKVANFSGVQPNLSSSEMFDIYRKPFVL
;
A
#
# COMPACT_ATOMS: atom_id res chain seq x y z
N MET A 1 62.73 10.57 12.63
CA MET A 1 61.67 10.70 13.65
C MET A 1 61.11 12.10 13.54
N SER A 2 60.02 12.27 12.82
CA SER A 2 59.36 13.55 12.57
C SER A 2 57.86 13.36 12.77
N ASN A 3 57.38 13.91 13.89
CA ASN A 3 55.98 13.92 14.32
C ASN A 3 55.13 14.74 13.34
N PHE A 4 54.12 14.10 12.74
CA PHE A 4 52.98 14.79 12.13
C PHE A 4 51.76 14.58 13.03
N GLY A 5 51.46 15.59 13.85
CA GLY A 5 50.19 15.69 14.58
C GLY A 5 49.10 16.20 13.65
N GLY A 6 48.26 15.29 13.14
CA GLY A 6 47.05 15.63 12.39
C GLY A 6 45.96 16.17 13.32
N HIS A 7 45.59 17.43 13.13
CA HIS A 7 44.37 18.03 13.68
C HIS A 7 43.14 17.27 13.16
N PHE A 8 42.49 16.50 14.03
CA PHE A 8 41.11 16.09 13.82
C PHE A 8 40.20 17.29 14.13
N GLY A 9 39.74 17.97 13.08
CA GLY A 9 38.67 18.96 13.18
C GLY A 9 37.38 18.28 13.62
N GLY A 10 37.05 18.41 14.91
CA GLY A 10 35.76 18.03 15.45
C GLY A 10 34.66 18.89 14.84
N GLY A 11 33.94 18.35 13.86
CA GLY A 11 32.68 18.91 13.39
C GLY A 11 31.68 18.91 14.54
N ARG A 12 31.24 20.09 14.97
CA ARG A 12 30.14 20.25 15.94
C ARG A 12 28.86 19.64 15.34
N PRO A 13 28.03 18.92 16.11
CA PRO A 13 26.69 18.56 15.65
C PRO A 13 25.89 19.87 15.52
N HIS A 14 25.59 20.27 14.28
CA HIS A 14 24.65 21.34 14.02
C HIS A 14 23.25 20.84 14.44
N HIS A 15 22.80 21.23 15.63
CA HIS A 15 21.39 21.20 16.04
C HIS A 15 20.59 22.31 15.32
N GLY A 16 20.82 22.49 14.02
CA GLY A 16 20.03 23.38 13.19
C GLY A 16 18.80 22.65 12.69
N THR A 17 17.62 23.19 12.97
CA THR A 17 16.37 22.75 12.33
C THR A 17 16.54 22.91 10.82
N SER A 18 16.67 21.79 10.09
CA SER A 18 16.74 21.85 8.63
C SER A 18 15.40 22.37 8.10
N THR A 19 15.45 23.26 7.11
CA THR A 19 14.25 23.84 6.51
C THR A 19 14.34 23.77 5.00
N MET A 20 13.18 23.67 4.36
CA MET A 20 13.04 23.69 2.91
C MET A 20 11.91 24.64 2.51
N ARG A 21 11.74 24.94 1.22
CA ARG A 21 10.60 25.75 0.73
C ARG A 21 9.56 24.86 0.08
N CYS A 22 8.29 25.13 0.37
CA CYS A 22 7.17 24.54 -0.37
C CYS A 22 7.32 24.84 -1.87
N LYS A 23 7.21 23.81 -2.72
CA LYS A 23 7.33 23.93 -4.19
C LYS A 23 6.29 24.89 -4.78
N TYR A 24 5.12 25.00 -4.13
CA TYR A 24 3.95 25.70 -4.66
C TYR A 24 3.81 27.13 -4.14
N CYS A 25 3.81 27.32 -2.81
CA CYS A 25 3.61 28.66 -2.21
C CYS A 25 4.88 29.29 -1.63
N ARG A 26 6.04 28.62 -1.76
CA ARG A 26 7.37 29.09 -1.30
C ARG A 26 7.50 29.28 0.22
N THR A 27 6.47 29.00 1.02
CA THR A 27 6.52 29.00 2.49
C THR A 27 7.63 28.09 3.00
N THR A 28 8.35 28.54 4.03
CA THR A 28 9.37 27.73 4.72
C THR A 28 8.72 26.59 5.50
N LEU A 29 9.17 25.38 5.25
CA LEU A 29 8.76 24.16 5.91
C LEU A 29 9.91 23.62 6.75
N THR A 30 9.61 23.20 7.97
CA THR A 30 10.58 22.49 8.81
C THR A 30 10.70 21.04 8.35
N VAL A 31 11.91 20.59 8.05
CA VAL A 31 12.16 19.19 7.70
C VAL A 31 12.09 18.35 8.98
N ILE A 32 11.21 17.34 8.96
CA ILE A 32 11.01 16.42 10.08
C ILE A 32 11.90 15.19 9.84
N PRO A 33 12.67 14.72 10.85
CA PRO A 33 13.45 13.49 10.74
C PRO A 33 12.64 12.29 10.26
N GLY A 34 13.16 11.58 9.27
CA GLY A 34 12.51 10.42 8.63
C GLY A 34 11.49 10.75 7.55
N GLU A 35 11.05 12.00 7.44
CA GLU A 35 10.01 12.33 6.48
C GLU A 35 10.57 12.53 5.06
N ARG A 36 9.92 11.88 4.09
CA ARG A 36 10.23 11.97 2.67
C ARG A 36 9.32 12.94 1.91
N ALA A 37 8.20 13.33 2.50
CA ALA A 37 7.29 14.32 1.97
C ALA A 37 6.60 15.07 3.12
N ILE A 38 6.34 16.36 2.91
CA ILE A 38 5.74 17.25 3.91
C ILE A 38 4.54 17.95 3.30
N GLN A 39 3.40 17.92 3.99
CA GLN A 39 2.24 18.72 3.61
C GLN A 39 2.41 20.15 4.10
N CYS A 40 2.29 21.12 3.18
CA CYS A 40 2.39 22.53 3.52
C CYS A 40 1.13 23.00 4.27
N SER A 41 1.29 23.51 5.49
CA SER A 41 0.17 24.03 6.28
C SER A 41 -0.46 25.29 5.69
N ASN A 42 0.25 26.02 4.82
CA ASN A 42 -0.23 27.25 4.20
C ASN A 42 -1.10 26.98 2.95
N CYS A 43 -0.66 26.09 2.04
CA CYS A 43 -1.36 25.83 0.78
C CYS A 43 -1.95 24.42 0.66
N GLY A 44 -1.73 23.55 1.65
CA GLY A 44 -2.20 22.16 1.65
C GLY A 44 -1.45 21.22 0.69
N SER A 45 -0.59 21.73 -0.18
CA SER A 45 0.17 20.93 -1.15
C SER A 45 1.29 20.14 -0.50
N VAL A 46 1.54 18.92 -0.98
CA VAL A 46 2.64 18.06 -0.53
C VAL A 46 3.91 18.37 -1.31
N THR A 47 5.05 18.51 -0.62
CA THR A 47 6.37 18.71 -1.25
C THR A 47 7.33 17.59 -0.81
N ARG A 48 8.02 16.98 -1.77
CA ARG A 48 9.02 15.92 -1.54
C ARG A 48 10.28 16.50 -0.90
N VAL A 49 10.81 15.83 0.11
CA VAL A 49 12.06 16.19 0.77
C VAL A 49 13.21 15.64 -0.07
N ARG A 50 13.98 16.54 -0.67
CA ARG A 50 15.15 16.20 -1.50
C ARG A 50 16.12 15.33 -0.70
N ARG A 51 16.78 14.37 -1.36
CA ARG A 51 17.75 13.47 -0.70
C ARG A 51 18.81 14.21 0.13
N ALA A 52 19.31 15.35 -0.37
CA ALA A 52 20.30 16.17 0.33
C ALA A 52 19.77 16.83 1.63
N ASP A 53 18.45 17.04 1.71
CA ASP A 53 17.80 17.71 2.83
C ASP A 53 17.18 16.73 3.84
N ARG A 54 17.17 15.42 3.52
CA ARG A 54 16.60 14.37 4.38
C ARG A 54 17.40 14.28 5.68
N ILE A 55 16.70 14.37 6.80
CA ILE A 55 17.27 14.07 8.12
C ILE A 55 16.94 12.60 8.43
N PRO A 56 17.94 11.72 8.64
CA PRO A 56 17.69 10.34 9.05
C PRO A 56 16.94 10.29 10.39
N LEU A 57 16.05 9.31 10.57
CA LEU A 57 15.58 9.00 11.91
C LEU A 57 16.78 8.53 12.74
N PRO A 58 16.96 9.05 13.97
CA PRO A 58 17.99 8.54 14.86
C PRO A 58 17.75 7.03 15.04
N MET A 59 18.81 6.23 14.84
CA MET A 59 18.80 4.78 15.07
C MET A 59 18.24 4.52 16.46
N MET A 60 16.98 4.08 16.52
CA MET A 60 16.38 3.72 17.79
C MET A 60 17.12 2.48 18.30
N GLY A 61 17.67 2.56 19.52
CA GLY A 61 18.22 1.40 20.24
C GLY A 61 17.17 0.29 20.35
N PRO A 62 17.47 -0.89 20.92
CA PRO A 62 16.56 -2.02 20.92
C PRO A 62 15.26 -1.66 21.66
N MET A 63 14.29 -1.15 20.92
CA MET A 63 12.95 -0.93 21.41
C MET A 63 12.39 -2.32 21.64
N THR A 64 11.77 -2.52 22.79
CA THR A 64 10.73 -3.55 22.91
C THR A 64 9.70 -3.21 21.85
N ALA A 65 9.83 -3.83 20.66
CA ALA A 65 8.95 -3.55 19.55
C ALA A 65 7.50 -3.79 20.04
N PRO A 66 6.57 -2.85 19.84
CA PRO A 66 5.17 -3.02 20.26
C PRO A 66 4.54 -4.25 19.57
N PHE A 67 5.14 -4.69 18.47
CA PHE A 67 4.80 -5.93 17.79
C PHE A 67 5.71 -7.06 18.27
N GLN A 68 5.10 -8.15 18.75
CA GLN A 68 5.81 -9.38 19.06
C GLN A 68 6.52 -9.89 17.81
N ARG A 69 7.74 -10.42 17.95
CA ARG A 69 8.43 -11.08 16.83
C ARG A 69 7.52 -12.15 16.22
N ALA A 70 7.32 -12.05 14.92
CA ALA A 70 6.51 -13.01 14.21
C ALA A 70 7.12 -14.42 14.29
N ARG A 71 6.27 -15.43 14.40
CA ARG A 71 6.66 -16.84 14.41
C ARG A 71 6.13 -17.52 13.16
N GLY A 72 6.97 -18.31 12.49
CA GLY A 72 6.60 -19.00 11.26
C GLY A 72 6.70 -18.15 10.00
N ASN A 73 6.36 -18.77 8.87
CA ASN A 73 6.64 -18.23 7.55
C ASN A 73 5.49 -17.42 6.93
N LYS A 74 4.32 -17.36 7.56
CA LYS A 74 3.14 -16.61 7.08
C LYS A 74 2.88 -15.39 7.95
N ARG A 75 2.98 -14.19 7.38
CA ARG A 75 2.83 -12.92 8.11
C ARG A 75 2.02 -11.92 7.31
N ALA A 76 1.18 -11.14 7.98
CA ALA A 76 0.39 -10.12 7.31
C ALA A 76 0.30 -8.80 8.09
N VAL A 77 0.26 -7.69 7.35
CA VAL A 77 -0.08 -6.36 7.86
C VAL A 77 -1.31 -5.88 7.10
N LEU A 78 -2.39 -5.57 7.84
CA LEU A 78 -3.67 -5.14 7.31
C LEU A 78 -4.01 -3.76 7.87
N ILE A 79 -4.21 -2.78 7.00
CA ILE A 79 -4.39 -1.38 7.36
C ILE A 79 -5.71 -0.89 6.78
N GLY A 80 -6.61 -0.42 7.63
CA GLY A 80 -7.94 0.06 7.23
C GLY A 80 -8.24 1.39 7.90
N ILE A 81 -8.34 2.45 7.11
CA ILE A 81 -8.44 3.82 7.65
C ILE A 81 -9.74 4.48 7.16
N THR A 82 -10.56 4.94 8.10
CA THR A 82 -11.81 5.64 7.80
C THR A 82 -11.71 7.15 7.85
N TYR A 83 -10.64 7.67 8.47
CA TYR A 83 -10.33 9.09 8.67
C TYR A 83 -11.38 9.80 9.53
N ALA A 84 -11.99 9.08 10.48
CA ALA A 84 -13.08 9.59 11.31
C ALA A 84 -12.64 10.73 12.24
N ALA A 85 -11.44 10.62 12.80
CA ALA A 85 -10.89 11.53 13.81
C ALA A 85 -9.95 12.60 13.23
N GLY A 86 -9.56 12.50 11.96
CA GLY A 86 -8.37 13.16 11.41
C GLY A 86 -8.55 14.60 10.93
N GLY A 87 -9.75 15.19 10.98
CA GLY A 87 -10.00 16.56 10.49
C GLY A 87 -9.64 16.80 9.01
N MET A 88 -9.34 15.73 8.26
CA MET A 88 -8.79 15.74 6.89
C MET A 88 -9.75 16.35 5.86
N ARG A 89 -11.02 16.57 6.23
CA ARG A 89 -12.07 17.08 5.35
C ARG A 89 -12.68 18.36 5.92
N ARG A 90 -12.05 19.52 5.62
CA ARG A 90 -12.74 20.82 5.68
C ARG A 90 -13.68 20.93 4.47
N GLY A 91 -14.86 20.31 4.58
CA GLY A 91 -15.90 20.34 3.56
C GLY A 91 -16.66 19.02 3.47
N SER A 92 -17.98 19.12 3.43
CA SER A 92 -19.11 18.14 3.41
C SER A 92 -18.93 16.72 2.82
N GLY A 93 -17.84 16.01 3.09
CA GLY A 93 -17.70 14.60 2.78
C GLY A 93 -17.27 13.84 4.02
N GLY A 94 -18.10 12.93 4.51
CA GLY A 94 -17.85 12.19 5.76
C GLY A 94 -16.68 11.21 5.70
N GLN A 95 -16.46 10.58 6.86
CA GLN A 95 -15.66 9.36 7.08
C GLN A 95 -15.86 8.33 5.94
N LEU A 96 -14.78 7.69 5.49
CA LEU A 96 -14.90 6.56 4.55
C LEU A 96 -15.63 5.40 5.23
N ARG A 97 -16.57 4.80 4.51
CA ARG A 97 -17.27 3.59 4.96
C ARG A 97 -16.68 2.39 4.22
N GLY A 98 -16.22 1.37 4.94
CA GLY A 98 -15.69 0.15 4.31
C GLY A 98 -14.32 -0.30 4.82
N PRO A 99 -13.29 0.56 4.94
CA PRO A 99 -11.92 0.11 5.18
C PRO A 99 -11.71 -0.82 6.39
N ILE A 100 -12.39 -0.55 7.50
CA ILE A 100 -12.35 -1.42 8.69
C ILE A 100 -12.97 -2.80 8.41
N ASN A 101 -14.06 -2.84 7.64
CA ASN A 101 -14.68 -4.10 7.23
C ASN A 101 -13.78 -4.87 6.25
N ASP A 102 -13.16 -4.17 5.31
CA ASP A 102 -12.23 -4.75 4.33
C ASP A 102 -11.09 -5.51 5.01
N VAL A 103 -10.43 -4.90 6.00
CA VAL A 103 -9.35 -5.58 6.75
C VAL A 103 -9.86 -6.74 7.60
N LYS A 104 -11.09 -6.66 8.12
CA LYS A 104 -11.72 -7.77 8.88
C LYS A 104 -11.99 -8.96 7.95
N CYS A 105 -12.53 -8.72 6.77
CA CYS A 105 -12.76 -9.73 5.74
C CYS A 105 -11.43 -10.33 5.26
N MET A 106 -10.41 -9.50 4.99
CA MET A 106 -9.09 -9.97 4.60
C MET A 106 -8.44 -10.83 5.68
N ARG A 107 -8.49 -10.42 6.96
CA ARG A 107 -8.00 -11.25 8.08
C ARG A 107 -8.70 -12.59 8.13
N ASN A 108 -10.02 -12.60 7.98
CA ASN A 108 -10.80 -13.83 7.99
C ASN A 108 -10.34 -14.79 6.88
N LEU A 109 -10.21 -14.27 5.64
CA LEU A 109 -9.71 -15.02 4.49
C LEU A 109 -8.31 -15.62 4.75
N LEU A 110 -7.37 -14.80 5.22
CA LEU A 110 -5.99 -15.23 5.47
C LEU A 110 -5.90 -16.31 6.53
N CYS A 111 -6.60 -16.14 7.66
CA CYS A 111 -6.57 -17.11 8.76
C CYS A 111 -7.26 -18.43 8.39
N HIS A 112 -8.50 -18.37 7.88
CA HIS A 112 -9.30 -19.58 7.70
C HIS A 112 -9.02 -20.32 6.39
N ARG A 113 -8.67 -19.61 5.31
CA ARG A 113 -8.44 -20.22 4.00
C ARG A 113 -6.95 -20.50 3.74
N PHE A 114 -6.08 -19.60 4.14
CA PHE A 114 -4.64 -19.67 3.84
C PHE A 114 -3.76 -20.03 5.05
N GLY A 115 -4.34 -20.24 6.23
CA GLY A 115 -3.64 -20.72 7.40
C GLY A 115 -2.62 -19.74 7.96
N PHE A 116 -2.85 -18.43 7.83
CA PHE A 116 -2.03 -17.43 8.53
C PHE A 116 -2.32 -17.51 10.03
N PRO A 117 -1.30 -17.69 10.89
CA PRO A 117 -1.50 -17.65 12.34
C PRO A 117 -2.04 -16.28 12.76
N SER A 118 -3.08 -16.27 13.60
CA SER A 118 -3.80 -15.05 13.97
C SER A 118 -2.92 -14.01 14.67
N GLU A 119 -1.89 -14.46 15.37
CA GLU A 119 -0.85 -13.71 16.06
C GLU A 119 0.20 -13.11 15.11
N CYS A 120 0.31 -13.66 13.90
CA CYS A 120 1.16 -13.19 12.81
C CYS A 120 0.39 -12.31 11.81
N VAL A 121 -0.75 -11.76 12.22
CA VAL A 121 -1.52 -10.77 11.46
C VAL A 121 -1.65 -9.49 12.30
N ILE A 122 -0.93 -8.44 11.90
CA ILE A 122 -1.09 -7.10 12.48
C ILE A 122 -2.26 -6.40 11.77
N MET A 123 -3.20 -5.89 12.56
CA MET A 123 -4.25 -5.00 12.07
C MET A 123 -4.07 -3.59 12.65
N LEU A 124 -4.05 -2.58 11.77
CA LEU A 124 -4.06 -1.16 12.14
C LEU A 124 -5.36 -0.52 11.65
N THR A 125 -6.19 -0.02 12.56
CA THR A 125 -7.46 0.65 12.22
C THR A 125 -7.76 1.82 13.15
N ASP A 126 -8.40 2.86 12.62
CA ASP A 126 -8.65 4.11 13.34
C ASP A 126 -9.88 4.09 14.28
N ASP A 127 -10.48 2.91 14.49
CA ASP A 127 -11.50 2.62 15.51
C ASP A 127 -10.93 1.93 16.77
N GLN A 128 -9.64 1.61 16.79
CA GLN A 128 -9.00 0.95 17.92
C GLN A 128 -8.63 1.92 19.04
N ARG A 129 -8.63 1.41 20.29
CA ARG A 129 -8.24 2.17 21.48
C ARG A 129 -6.74 2.14 21.77
N ASP A 130 -6.06 1.07 21.35
CA ASP A 130 -4.62 0.91 21.55
C ASP A 130 -3.86 1.88 20.62
N PRO A 131 -3.07 2.83 21.16
CA PRO A 131 -2.29 3.76 20.34
C PRO A 131 -1.33 3.11 19.36
N PHE A 132 -0.83 1.90 19.64
CA PHE A 132 0.06 1.15 18.73
C PHE A 132 -0.69 0.41 17.62
N ARG A 133 -2.03 0.42 17.67
CA ARG A 133 -2.91 -0.15 16.64
C ARG A 133 -3.59 0.91 15.79
N LEU A 134 -3.35 2.18 16.09
CA LEU A 134 -3.78 3.28 15.23
C LEU A 134 -2.92 3.33 13.96
N PRO A 135 -3.51 3.58 12.77
CA PRO A 135 -2.79 3.62 11.50
C PRO A 135 -2.10 4.99 11.29
N THR A 136 -1.29 5.41 12.25
CA THR A 136 -0.39 6.57 12.12
C THR A 136 0.76 6.24 11.19
N LYS A 137 1.43 7.25 10.64
CA LYS A 137 2.57 7.06 9.74
C LYS A 137 3.67 6.20 10.38
N ASP A 138 4.01 6.50 11.63
CA ASP A 138 5.06 5.80 12.36
C ASP A 138 4.64 4.35 12.68
N ASN A 139 3.39 4.08 13.06
CA ASN A 139 2.91 2.71 13.29
C ASN A 139 2.88 1.88 11.99
N ILE A 140 2.48 2.49 10.87
CA ILE A 140 2.50 1.82 9.56
C ILE A 140 3.93 1.46 9.16
N ARG A 141 4.89 2.39 9.31
CA ARG A 141 6.33 2.13 9.09
C ARG A 141 6.84 0.98 9.94
N MET A 142 6.53 0.99 11.23
CA MET A 142 6.93 -0.07 12.16
C MET A 142 6.33 -1.43 11.77
N ALA A 143 5.06 -1.45 11.35
CA ALA A 143 4.40 -2.67 10.89
C ALA A 143 5.01 -3.19 9.57
N MET A 144 5.34 -2.31 8.62
CA MET A 144 6.05 -2.67 7.38
C MET A 144 7.42 -3.29 7.67
N HIS A 145 8.21 -2.68 8.56
CA HIS A 145 9.49 -3.26 8.99
C HIS A 145 9.31 -4.62 9.67
N TRP A 146 8.29 -4.76 10.52
CA TRP A 146 7.95 -6.03 11.16
C TRP A 146 7.59 -7.12 10.15
N LEU A 147 6.87 -6.79 9.06
CA LEU A 147 6.41 -7.74 8.06
C LEU A 147 7.59 -8.50 7.41
N VAL A 148 8.63 -7.76 7.05
CA VAL A 148 9.85 -8.30 6.42
C VAL A 148 10.97 -8.63 7.42
N GLN A 149 10.74 -8.45 8.73
CA GLN A 149 11.76 -8.72 9.73
C GLN A 149 12.14 -10.20 9.71
N GLY A 150 13.43 -10.48 9.46
CA GLY A 150 13.93 -11.84 9.36
C GLY A 150 13.41 -12.61 8.14
N CYS A 151 13.08 -11.90 7.06
CA CYS A 151 12.61 -12.50 5.81
C CYS A 151 13.57 -13.61 5.33
N SER A 152 13.00 -14.78 5.04
CA SER A 152 13.70 -16.02 4.76
C SER A 152 13.00 -16.80 3.64
N TYR A 153 13.71 -17.79 3.09
CA TYR A 153 13.18 -18.67 2.06
C TYR A 153 11.86 -19.33 2.49
N GLY A 154 10.85 -19.27 1.63
CA GLY A 154 9.54 -19.87 1.89
C GLY A 154 8.59 -19.01 2.74
N ASP A 155 8.99 -17.79 3.10
CA ASP A 155 8.10 -16.80 3.69
C ASP A 155 7.01 -16.37 2.69
N SER A 156 5.80 -16.22 3.20
CA SER A 156 4.64 -15.68 2.51
C SER A 156 4.07 -14.49 3.30
N LEU A 157 4.23 -13.32 2.72
CA LEU A 157 3.96 -12.04 3.33
C LEU A 157 2.77 -11.40 2.64
N VAL A 158 1.84 -10.84 3.41
CA VAL A 158 0.70 -10.10 2.88
C VAL A 158 0.68 -8.67 3.40
N PHE A 159 0.56 -7.71 2.49
CA PHE A 159 0.34 -6.31 2.82
C PHE A 159 -1.02 -5.87 2.26
N HIS A 160 -1.96 -5.49 3.12
CA HIS A 160 -3.27 -5.01 2.69
C HIS A 160 -3.49 -3.59 3.20
N PHE A 161 -3.90 -2.70 2.29
CA PHE A 161 -4.26 -1.34 2.63
C PHE A 161 -5.62 -1.01 2.01
N SER A 162 -6.55 -0.50 2.82
CA SER A 162 -7.81 0.11 2.37
C SER A 162 -7.93 1.51 2.99
N GLY A 163 -8.03 2.54 2.14
CA GLY A 163 -8.01 3.93 2.58
C GLY A 163 -7.81 4.93 1.44
N LEU A 164 -7.35 6.13 1.78
CA LEU A 164 -7.01 7.15 0.79
C LEU A 164 -5.60 6.93 0.24
N GLY A 165 -5.48 7.09 -1.09
CA GLY A 165 -4.21 7.25 -1.78
C GLY A 165 -4.10 8.67 -2.35
N ALA A 166 -2.88 9.09 -2.67
CA ALA A 166 -2.56 10.40 -3.21
C ALA A 166 -1.40 10.29 -4.21
N GLN A 167 -1.31 11.28 -5.10
CA GLN A 167 -0.15 11.48 -5.97
C GLN A 167 0.64 12.69 -5.52
N VAL A 168 1.97 12.59 -5.53
CA VAL A 168 2.91 13.68 -5.24
C VAL A 168 3.77 13.88 -6.48
N ALA A 169 3.99 15.13 -6.88
CA ALA A 169 4.82 15.40 -8.05
C ALA A 169 6.24 14.84 -7.83
N ASP A 170 6.70 14.02 -8.78
CA ASP A 170 8.04 13.44 -8.78
C ASP A 170 9.09 14.56 -8.93
N ASP A 171 10.13 14.49 -8.11
CA ASP A 171 11.25 15.44 -8.08
C ASP A 171 12.61 14.79 -8.43
N ASP A 172 12.70 13.45 -8.56
CA ASP A 172 13.93 12.74 -8.94
C ASP A 172 13.84 11.97 -10.27
N GLY A 173 12.67 11.95 -10.91
CA GLY A 173 12.49 11.50 -12.28
C GLY A 173 12.53 9.98 -12.42
N ASP A 174 12.19 9.26 -11.36
CA ASP A 174 12.08 7.80 -11.38
C ASP A 174 10.65 7.30 -11.63
N GLU A 175 9.71 8.19 -11.92
CA GLU A 175 8.36 7.88 -12.37
C GLU A 175 8.11 8.14 -13.85
N VAL A 176 7.37 7.23 -14.49
CA VAL A 176 7.07 7.32 -15.94
C VAL A 176 6.06 8.42 -16.24
N ASP A 177 5.11 8.66 -15.34
CA ASP A 177 4.08 9.68 -15.47
C ASP A 177 4.41 11.00 -14.74
N GLY A 178 5.54 11.02 -14.01
CA GLY A 178 6.03 12.15 -13.25
C GLY A 178 5.34 12.38 -11.90
N TYR A 179 4.70 11.34 -11.33
CA TYR A 179 4.09 11.41 -10.00
C TYR A 179 4.40 10.16 -9.16
N ASP A 180 4.90 10.37 -7.95
CA ASP A 180 4.97 9.34 -6.93
C ASP A 180 3.56 9.01 -6.42
N GLU A 181 3.25 7.72 -6.31
CA GLU A 181 2.07 7.25 -5.61
C GLU A 181 2.30 7.22 -4.09
N ALA A 182 1.24 7.44 -3.33
CA ALA A 182 1.36 7.51 -1.89
C ALA A 182 0.12 6.99 -1.15
N LEU A 183 0.36 6.36 -0.01
CA LEU A 183 -0.68 5.98 0.94
C LEU A 183 -0.84 7.07 2.00
N CYS A 184 -2.06 7.37 2.41
CA CYS A 184 -2.34 8.39 3.42
C CYS A 184 -2.59 7.77 4.80
N PRO A 185 -1.65 7.83 5.75
CA PRO A 185 -1.91 7.54 7.16
C PRO A 185 -3.03 8.40 7.76
N MET A 186 -3.55 8.02 8.93
CA MET A 186 -4.59 8.83 9.59
C MET A 186 -4.13 10.24 10.00
N ASP A 187 -2.82 10.43 10.18
CA ASP A 187 -2.12 11.67 10.51
C ASP A 187 -1.38 12.27 9.30
N ALA A 188 -1.76 11.88 8.07
CA ALA A 188 -1.14 12.36 6.84
C ALA A 188 -1.18 13.88 6.70
N PHE A 189 -2.17 14.57 7.29
CA PHE A 189 -2.24 16.03 7.29
C PHE A 189 -1.05 16.67 8.02
N GLN A 190 -0.63 16.07 9.13
CA GLN A 190 0.46 16.58 9.97
C GLN A 190 1.82 16.00 9.55
N ARG A 191 1.85 14.73 9.14
CA ARG A 191 3.08 13.96 8.90
C ARG A 191 3.37 13.69 7.42
N GLY A 192 2.49 14.12 6.52
CA GLY A 192 2.57 13.81 5.09
C GLY A 192 2.24 12.34 4.77
N PRO A 193 2.05 11.99 3.49
CA PRO A 193 1.77 10.63 3.07
C PRO A 193 3.03 9.75 3.06
N ILE A 194 2.86 8.43 2.91
CA ILE A 194 3.96 7.46 2.72
C ILE A 194 4.09 7.22 1.22
N LEU A 195 5.23 7.60 0.64
CA LEU A 195 5.51 7.45 -0.80
C LEU A 195 5.82 5.98 -1.14
N ASP A 196 5.44 5.54 -2.33
CA ASP A 196 5.80 4.26 -2.97
C ASP A 196 7.29 3.90 -2.84
N ASP A 197 8.16 4.87 -3.03
CA ASP A 197 9.61 4.76 -2.93
C ASP A 197 10.06 4.36 -1.49
N GLU A 198 9.32 4.83 -0.47
CA GLU A 198 9.47 4.40 0.93
C GLU A 198 8.93 2.97 1.16
N ILE A 199 7.79 2.65 0.55
CA ILE A 199 7.14 1.35 0.66
C ILE A 199 8.02 0.28 0.01
N ASN A 200 8.49 0.52 -1.22
CA ASN A 200 9.38 -0.35 -1.98
C ASN A 200 10.65 -0.65 -1.19
N GLU A 201 11.32 0.39 -0.68
CA GLU A 201 12.53 0.23 0.12
C GLU A 201 12.30 -0.60 1.40
N THR A 202 11.12 -0.46 2.00
CA THR A 202 10.81 -1.13 3.26
C THR A 202 10.37 -2.59 3.08
N ILE A 203 9.49 -2.89 2.10
CA ILE A 203 8.87 -4.22 1.99
C ILE A 203 9.16 -4.98 0.68
N VAL A 204 9.65 -4.31 -0.37
CA VAL A 204 9.96 -4.95 -1.66
C VAL A 204 11.44 -5.28 -1.79
N ARG A 205 12.31 -4.28 -1.64
CA ARG A 205 13.78 -4.45 -1.77
C ARG A 205 14.33 -5.54 -0.86
N PRO A 206 13.90 -5.69 0.41
CA PRO A 206 14.47 -6.69 1.32
C PRO A 206 14.07 -8.14 1.05
N LEU A 207 13.17 -8.41 0.10
CA LEU A 207 12.68 -9.77 -0.16
C LEU A 207 13.78 -10.67 -0.71
N VAL A 208 14.13 -11.70 0.05
CA VAL A 208 15.19 -12.67 -0.26
C VAL A 208 14.69 -13.81 -1.17
N PRO A 209 15.59 -14.59 -1.81
CA PRO A 209 15.18 -15.70 -2.67
C PRO A 209 14.21 -16.66 -1.99
N GLY A 210 13.12 -16.97 -2.70
CA GLY A 210 12.06 -17.87 -2.23
C GLY A 210 11.01 -17.23 -1.29
N ALA A 211 11.23 -16.01 -0.80
CA ALA A 211 10.19 -15.25 -0.11
C ALA A 211 9.21 -14.62 -1.10
N ARG A 212 7.95 -14.47 -0.69
CA ARG A 212 6.89 -13.87 -1.51
C ARG A 212 6.14 -12.81 -0.72
N LEU A 213 5.90 -11.66 -1.36
CA LEU A 213 5.02 -10.61 -0.88
C LEU A 213 3.84 -10.47 -1.85
N HIS A 214 2.64 -10.55 -1.30
CA HIS A 214 1.40 -10.21 -1.99
C HIS A 214 0.80 -8.98 -1.35
N ALA A 215 0.76 -7.88 -2.10
CA ALA A 215 0.05 -6.69 -1.71
C ALA A 215 -1.34 -6.64 -2.35
N VAL A 216 -2.34 -6.23 -1.57
CA VAL A 216 -3.67 -5.89 -2.06
C VAL A 216 -3.94 -4.47 -1.61
N VAL A 217 -4.05 -3.53 -2.55
CA VAL A 217 -4.23 -2.11 -2.22
C VAL A 217 -5.53 -1.61 -2.82
N ASP A 218 -6.38 -1.11 -1.93
CA ASP A 218 -7.69 -0.53 -2.21
C ASP A 218 -7.65 0.95 -1.89
N ALA A 219 -7.01 1.70 -2.79
CA ALA A 219 -6.84 3.14 -2.72
C ALA A 219 -6.85 3.72 -4.14
N CYS A 220 -7.23 5.00 -4.25
CA CYS A 220 -7.07 5.75 -5.51
C CYS A 220 -5.58 5.90 -5.82
N TYR A 221 -5.22 5.88 -7.12
CA TYR A 221 -3.84 6.04 -7.57
C TYR A 221 -2.88 5.03 -6.86
N SER A 222 -3.21 3.74 -6.96
CA SER A 222 -2.44 2.67 -6.28
C SER A 222 -1.80 1.69 -7.25
N ALA A 223 -1.85 1.97 -8.55
CA ALA A 223 -1.38 1.06 -9.60
C ALA A 223 0.11 0.75 -9.47
N THR A 224 0.91 1.74 -9.09
CA THR A 224 2.37 1.70 -8.98
C THR A 224 2.87 1.88 -7.55
N VAL A 225 2.01 1.76 -6.52
CA VAL A 225 2.35 2.06 -5.12
C VAL A 225 3.45 1.18 -4.48
N LEU A 226 3.88 0.12 -5.18
CA LEU A 226 5.00 -0.74 -4.80
C LEU A 226 6.21 -0.59 -5.74
N ASP A 227 6.16 0.29 -6.73
CA ASP A 227 7.23 0.51 -7.70
C ASP A 227 7.62 -0.74 -8.49
N LEU A 228 6.65 -1.60 -8.78
CA LEU A 228 6.94 -2.86 -9.44
C LEU A 228 7.17 -2.68 -10.94
N PRO A 229 8.27 -3.25 -11.50
CA PRO A 229 8.72 -3.01 -12.87
C PRO A 229 7.81 -3.57 -13.96
N PHE A 230 6.90 -4.51 -13.64
CA PHE A 230 6.06 -5.15 -14.64
C PHE A 230 4.59 -4.99 -14.30
N LEU A 231 3.81 -4.52 -15.27
CA LEU A 231 2.38 -4.31 -15.15
C LEU A 231 1.63 -5.29 -16.04
N CYS A 232 0.61 -5.95 -15.53
CA CYS A 232 -0.22 -6.87 -16.27
C CYS A 232 -1.58 -6.25 -16.53
N ARG A 233 -1.86 -5.95 -17.80
CA ARG A 233 -3.12 -5.35 -18.25
C ARG A 233 -3.85 -6.25 -19.22
N VAL A 234 -5.16 -6.05 -19.33
CA VAL A 234 -5.96 -6.70 -20.38
C VAL A 234 -5.65 -6.00 -21.70
N ALA A 235 -5.04 -6.73 -22.62
CA ALA A 235 -4.82 -6.29 -23.99
C ALA A 235 -6.12 -6.25 -24.80
N ARG A 236 -6.07 -5.64 -25.99
CA ARG A 236 -7.24 -5.49 -26.89
C ARG A 236 -7.89 -6.82 -27.29
N ASN A 237 -7.11 -7.91 -27.30
CA ASN A 237 -7.58 -9.26 -27.57
C ASN A 237 -8.32 -9.92 -26.38
N GLY A 238 -8.44 -9.22 -25.25
CA GLY A 238 -9.13 -9.70 -24.05
C GLY A 238 -8.25 -10.54 -23.11
N TYR A 239 -7.00 -10.81 -23.48
CA TYR A 239 -6.05 -11.56 -22.64
C TYR A 239 -5.18 -10.61 -21.81
N TRP A 240 -4.76 -11.10 -20.66
CA TRP A 240 -3.85 -10.43 -19.76
C TRP A 240 -2.42 -10.56 -20.30
N GLN A 241 -1.71 -9.44 -20.38
CA GLN A 241 -0.35 -9.37 -20.92
C GLN A 241 0.53 -8.49 -20.03
N TRP A 242 1.79 -8.89 -19.88
CA TRP A 242 2.78 -8.09 -19.17
C TRP A 242 3.31 -6.97 -20.06
N GLU A 243 3.50 -5.82 -19.43
CA GLU A 243 4.15 -4.63 -19.96
C GLU A 243 5.34 -4.31 -19.06
N ASP A 244 6.42 -3.83 -19.67
CA ASP A 244 7.61 -3.37 -18.95
C ASP A 244 7.45 -1.88 -18.62
N HIS A 245 7.43 -1.56 -17.33
CA HIS A 245 7.22 -0.24 -16.76
C HIS A 245 8.47 0.23 -16.01
N ARG A 246 9.64 -0.36 -16.27
CA ARG A 246 10.89 0.12 -15.70
C ARG A 246 11.15 1.57 -16.11
N PRO A 247 11.55 2.45 -15.17
CA PRO A 247 11.72 3.85 -15.49
C PRO A 247 12.91 4.05 -16.45
N PRO A 248 12.79 4.96 -17.44
CA PRO A 248 13.90 5.27 -18.36
C PRO A 248 15.17 5.77 -17.66
N SER A 249 15.05 6.30 -16.44
CA SER A 249 16.18 6.72 -15.60
C SER A 249 17.09 5.57 -15.19
N GLY A 250 16.63 4.31 -15.29
CA GLY A 250 17.35 3.13 -14.83
C GLY A 250 17.33 2.95 -13.30
N ALA A 251 16.47 3.69 -12.59
CA ALA A 251 16.29 3.52 -11.16
C ALA A 251 15.90 2.07 -10.82
N TRP A 252 16.60 1.49 -9.84
CA TRP A 252 16.35 0.11 -9.45
C TRP A 252 15.21 0.01 -8.45
N LYS A 253 14.12 -0.64 -8.87
CA LYS A 253 12.89 -0.81 -8.08
C LYS A 253 12.55 -2.30 -7.79
N GLY A 254 13.57 -3.17 -7.87
CA GLY A 254 13.43 -4.63 -7.75
C GLY A 254 13.50 -5.19 -6.32
N THR A 255 13.59 -6.51 -6.21
CA THR A 255 13.73 -7.26 -4.95
C THR A 255 15.15 -7.82 -4.78
N SER A 256 15.53 -8.22 -3.57
CA SER A 256 16.79 -8.96 -3.29
C SER A 256 16.70 -10.44 -3.66
N GLY A 257 15.89 -10.81 -4.66
CA GLY A 257 15.73 -12.17 -5.18
C GLY A 257 14.41 -12.86 -4.81
N GLY A 258 13.60 -12.27 -3.93
CA GLY A 258 12.22 -12.70 -3.67
C GLY A 258 11.24 -12.22 -4.73
N GLN A 259 9.96 -12.53 -4.55
CA GLN A 259 8.89 -12.10 -5.45
C GLN A 259 7.94 -11.14 -4.76
N ALA A 260 7.64 -10.00 -5.39
CA ALA A 260 6.57 -9.10 -4.98
C ALA A 260 5.49 -9.07 -6.06
N VAL A 261 4.23 -9.12 -5.65
CA VAL A 261 3.04 -9.03 -6.50
C VAL A 261 2.05 -8.05 -5.86
N LEU A 262 1.50 -7.14 -6.64
CA LEU A 262 0.49 -6.17 -6.20
C LEU A 262 -0.80 -6.37 -6.97
N PHE A 263 -1.91 -6.50 -6.27
CA PHE A 263 -3.26 -6.33 -6.79
C PHE A 263 -3.77 -4.95 -6.40
N SER A 264 -4.12 -4.12 -7.40
CA SER A 264 -4.60 -2.76 -7.19
C SER A 264 -5.71 -2.43 -8.19
N GLY A 265 -6.43 -1.33 -7.93
CA GLY A 265 -7.55 -0.89 -8.74
C GLY A 265 -7.20 0.35 -9.53
N TYR A 266 -7.61 0.42 -10.79
CA TYR A 266 -7.52 1.62 -11.60
C TYR A 266 -8.87 1.98 -12.20
N SER A 267 -9.19 3.27 -12.23
CA SER A 267 -10.35 3.83 -12.91
C SER A 267 -9.89 4.59 -14.14
N ASP A 268 -10.55 4.39 -15.28
CA ASP A 268 -10.26 5.07 -16.55
C ASP A 268 -10.70 6.56 -16.59
N GLY A 269 -11.25 7.06 -15.48
CA GLY A 269 -11.66 8.45 -15.32
C GLY A 269 -10.47 9.41 -15.18
N LYS A 270 -10.36 10.34 -16.13
CA LYS A 270 -9.54 11.55 -16.04
C LYS A 270 -10.01 12.42 -14.86
N ASN A 271 -9.61 12.09 -13.64
CA ASN A 271 -9.79 12.99 -12.51
C ASN A 271 -8.59 13.94 -12.43
N ASN A 272 -8.88 15.22 -12.27
CA ASN A 272 -7.87 16.24 -12.07
C ASN A 272 -7.01 15.87 -10.86
N PHE A 273 -5.69 15.95 -11.04
CA PHE A 273 -4.65 15.80 -10.02
C PHE A 273 -4.99 16.64 -8.79
N ALA A 274 -5.58 16.01 -7.78
CA ALA A 274 -5.91 16.64 -6.52
C ALA A 274 -5.33 15.78 -5.39
N VAL A 275 -4.62 16.46 -4.48
CA VAL A 275 -4.00 15.91 -3.27
C VAL A 275 -5.01 15.17 -2.38
N MET A 276 -6.31 15.37 -2.59
CA MET A 276 -7.41 14.67 -1.93
C MET A 276 -8.49 14.32 -2.96
N PRO A 277 -8.58 13.05 -3.43
CA PRO A 277 -9.70 12.67 -4.28
C PRO A 277 -11.01 12.79 -3.49
N ASP A 278 -12.05 13.32 -4.13
CA ASP A 278 -13.41 13.16 -3.63
C ASP A 278 -13.69 11.68 -3.37
N ALA A 279 -14.47 11.38 -2.33
CA ALA A 279 -14.77 10.02 -1.91
C ALA A 279 -15.32 9.20 -3.09
N VAL A 280 -14.41 8.50 -3.78
CA VAL A 280 -14.76 7.79 -4.99
C VAL A 280 -15.63 6.63 -4.57
N ALA A 281 -16.76 6.45 -5.24
CA ALA A 281 -17.71 5.36 -5.02
C ALA A 281 -17.11 3.95 -5.22
N SER A 282 -15.81 3.85 -5.50
CA SER A 282 -15.08 2.63 -5.81
C SER A 282 -14.16 2.11 -4.69
N LEU A 283 -14.03 2.82 -3.56
CA LEU A 283 -13.26 2.30 -2.42
C LEU A 283 -13.93 1.03 -1.87
N GLY A 284 -13.16 -0.04 -1.74
CA GLY A 284 -13.64 -1.38 -1.37
C GLY A 284 -13.84 -2.32 -2.56
N ALA A 285 -13.84 -1.81 -3.81
CA ALA A 285 -14.04 -2.64 -5.00
C ALA A 285 -12.95 -3.70 -5.15
N MET A 286 -11.69 -3.30 -4.92
CA MET A 286 -10.53 -4.19 -5.07
C MET A 286 -10.54 -5.27 -4.02
N THR A 287 -10.72 -4.91 -2.75
CA THR A 287 -10.74 -5.86 -1.64
C THR A 287 -11.92 -6.82 -1.79
N HIS A 288 -13.11 -6.29 -2.07
CA HIS A 288 -14.31 -7.11 -2.25
C HIS A 288 -14.15 -8.10 -3.40
N SER A 289 -13.74 -7.63 -4.58
CA SER A 289 -13.59 -8.49 -5.75
C SER A 289 -12.48 -9.53 -5.57
N PHE A 290 -11.36 -9.17 -4.94
CA PHE A 290 -10.28 -10.09 -4.61
C PHE A 290 -10.76 -11.20 -3.69
N ILE A 291 -11.35 -10.83 -2.54
CA ILE A 291 -11.83 -11.81 -1.54
C ILE A 291 -12.86 -12.73 -2.17
N LYS A 292 -13.87 -12.17 -2.86
CA LYS A 292 -14.93 -12.94 -3.49
C LYS A 292 -14.42 -13.85 -4.61
N ALA A 293 -13.48 -13.37 -5.44
CA ALA A 293 -12.88 -14.18 -6.49
C ALA A 293 -12.08 -15.34 -5.90
N VAL A 294 -11.29 -15.08 -4.86
CA VAL A 294 -10.58 -16.14 -4.14
C VAL A 294 -11.59 -17.12 -3.55
N GLU A 295 -12.64 -16.66 -2.87
CA GLU A 295 -13.66 -17.50 -2.25
C GLU A 295 -14.35 -18.45 -3.25
N CYS A 296 -14.76 -17.92 -4.41
CA CYS A 296 -15.48 -18.68 -5.43
C CYS A 296 -14.59 -19.64 -6.24
N GLU A 297 -13.30 -19.33 -6.41
CA GLU A 297 -12.39 -20.16 -7.21
C GLU A 297 -11.80 -21.31 -6.37
N PRO A 298 -11.51 -22.48 -6.98
CA PRO A 298 -10.91 -23.60 -6.26
C PRO A 298 -9.46 -23.30 -5.81
N ARG A 299 -8.95 -24.10 -4.88
CA ARG A 299 -7.52 -24.06 -4.51
C ARG A 299 -6.66 -24.37 -5.73
N GLY A 300 -5.55 -23.63 -5.90
CA GLY A 300 -4.67 -23.76 -7.06
C GLY A 300 -5.13 -23.01 -8.30
N VAL A 301 -6.15 -22.15 -8.21
CA VAL A 301 -6.52 -21.20 -9.26
C VAL A 301 -5.30 -20.43 -9.75
N THR A 302 -5.20 -20.18 -11.06
CA THR A 302 -4.09 -19.42 -11.63
C THR A 302 -4.31 -17.92 -11.51
N TYR A 303 -3.24 -17.12 -11.56
CA TYR A 303 -3.35 -15.65 -11.48
C TYR A 303 -4.29 -15.09 -12.55
N GLY A 304 -4.19 -15.57 -13.80
CA GLY A 304 -5.02 -15.12 -14.91
C GLY A 304 -6.50 -15.45 -14.71
N ARG A 305 -6.81 -16.62 -14.12
CA ARG A 305 -8.19 -16.99 -13.79
C ARG A 305 -8.72 -16.15 -12.63
N LEU A 306 -7.92 -15.96 -11.59
CA LEU A 306 -8.27 -15.10 -10.46
C LEU A 306 -8.58 -13.66 -10.91
N LEU A 307 -7.69 -13.06 -11.70
CA LEU A 307 -7.86 -11.73 -12.28
C LEU A 307 -9.14 -11.61 -13.14
N SER A 308 -9.43 -12.63 -13.94
CA SER A 308 -10.64 -12.67 -14.77
C SER A 308 -11.92 -12.78 -13.92
N SER A 309 -11.86 -13.53 -12.82
CA SER A 309 -12.95 -13.64 -11.84
C SER A 309 -13.18 -12.29 -11.13
N MET A 310 -12.11 -11.65 -10.64
CA MET A 310 -12.17 -10.30 -10.06
C MET A 310 -12.81 -9.29 -11.02
N ARG A 311 -12.37 -9.27 -12.28
CA ARG A 311 -12.91 -8.37 -13.31
C ARG A 311 -14.38 -8.62 -13.59
N THR A 312 -14.81 -9.89 -13.59
CA THR A 312 -16.23 -10.25 -13.74
C THR A 312 -17.05 -9.73 -12.57
N ILE A 313 -16.58 -9.93 -11.34
CA ILE A 313 -17.26 -9.45 -10.13
C ILE A 313 -17.42 -7.93 -10.13
N MET A 314 -16.38 -7.19 -10.53
CA MET A 314 -16.43 -5.73 -10.62
C MET A 314 -17.42 -5.23 -11.68
N LYS A 315 -17.50 -5.90 -12.83
CA LYS A 315 -18.48 -5.57 -13.89
C LYS A 315 -19.91 -5.87 -13.49
N SER A 316 -20.14 -7.02 -12.84
CA SER A 316 -21.48 -7.44 -12.41
C SER A 316 -22.02 -6.60 -11.24
N GLY A 317 -21.15 -6.00 -10.42
CA GLY A 317 -21.55 -5.09 -9.34
C GLY A 317 -22.09 -3.73 -9.80
N GLY A 318 -21.98 -3.40 -11.10
CA GLY A 318 -22.46 -2.12 -11.65
C GLY A 318 -23.84 -2.15 -12.32
N GLY A 319 -24.48 -3.32 -12.42
CA GLY A 319 -25.83 -3.45 -12.94
C GLY A 319 -26.87 -3.39 -11.82
N GLY A 320 -27.67 -2.32 -11.78
CA GLY A 320 -28.92 -2.30 -11.02
C GLY A 320 -29.87 -3.36 -11.55
N GLY A 321 -29.80 -4.57 -11.00
CA GLY A 321 -30.65 -5.69 -11.37
C GLY A 321 -30.40 -6.84 -10.42
N GLY A 322 -31.32 -7.06 -9.48
CA GLY A 322 -31.28 -8.24 -8.62
C GLY A 322 -31.31 -9.51 -9.46
N MET A 323 -30.22 -10.26 -9.42
CA MET A 323 -30.24 -11.70 -9.64
C MET A 323 -29.63 -12.34 -8.41
N GLY A 324 -30.52 -12.88 -7.57
CA GLY A 324 -30.14 -13.78 -6.50
C GLY A 324 -29.57 -15.05 -7.12
N TYR A 325 -28.27 -15.28 -6.88
CA TYR A 325 -27.74 -16.63 -6.89
C TYR A 325 -27.86 -17.13 -5.45
N ASP A 326 -28.82 -18.01 -5.25
CA ASP A 326 -29.04 -18.73 -4.01
C ASP A 326 -27.81 -19.62 -3.74
N MET A 327 -26.92 -19.17 -2.87
CA MET A 327 -25.82 -19.98 -2.36
C MET A 327 -26.20 -20.50 -0.98
N GLN A 328 -26.84 -21.66 -0.95
CA GLN A 328 -26.91 -22.49 0.25
C GLN A 328 -25.53 -23.10 0.50
N GLY A 329 -24.72 -22.41 1.31
CA GLY A 329 -23.57 -22.98 2.00
C GLY A 329 -23.97 -23.42 3.41
N PRO A 330 -23.46 -24.57 3.93
CA PRO A 330 -23.87 -25.05 5.23
C PRO A 330 -23.24 -24.24 6.37
N ILE A 331 -24.07 -23.95 7.37
CA ILE A 331 -23.78 -23.41 8.71
C ILE A 331 -23.57 -21.89 8.81
N GLY A 332 -24.68 -21.16 8.82
CA GLY A 332 -25.10 -20.39 10.00
C GLY A 332 -24.31 -19.14 10.40
N ALA A 333 -24.34 -18.07 9.59
CA ALA A 333 -24.29 -16.70 10.07
C ALA A 333 -25.04 -15.78 9.08
N PRO A 334 -25.94 -14.89 9.53
CA PRO A 334 -26.66 -14.01 8.62
C PRO A 334 -25.71 -12.91 8.10
N MET A 335 -25.25 -13.03 6.85
CA MET A 335 -24.67 -11.91 6.12
C MET A 335 -25.77 -10.88 5.88
N GLN A 336 -25.76 -9.79 6.63
CA GLN A 336 -26.63 -8.65 6.38
C GLN A 336 -26.41 -8.15 4.94
N HIS A 337 -27.49 -8.12 4.16
CA HIS A 337 -27.55 -7.50 2.83
C HIS A 337 -27.12 -6.03 2.90
N HIS A 338 -25.81 -5.79 2.76
CA HIS A 338 -25.29 -4.45 2.53
C HIS A 338 -25.34 -4.18 1.03
N LYS A 339 -25.93 -3.05 0.67
CA LYS A 339 -25.97 -2.49 -0.68
C LYS A 339 -24.54 -2.44 -1.22
N VAL A 340 -24.20 -3.32 -2.15
CA VAL A 340 -22.89 -3.30 -2.82
C VAL A 340 -22.80 -2.00 -3.62
N ALA A 341 -21.74 -1.21 -3.41
CA ALA A 341 -21.52 0.02 -4.15
C ALA A 341 -21.39 -0.28 -5.66
N ASN A 342 -21.88 0.64 -6.49
CA ASN A 342 -21.72 0.52 -7.94
C ASN A 342 -20.23 0.72 -8.29
N PHE A 343 -19.55 -0.37 -8.67
CA PHE A 343 -18.12 -0.37 -9.00
C PHE A 343 -17.84 -0.11 -10.50
N SER A 344 -18.84 0.39 -11.24
CA SER A 344 -18.69 0.77 -12.64
C SER A 344 -17.46 1.67 -12.85
N GLY A 345 -16.55 1.25 -13.73
CA GLY A 345 -15.36 2.03 -14.14
C GLY A 345 -14.05 1.57 -13.50
N VAL A 346 -14.06 0.75 -12.44
CA VAL A 346 -12.82 0.20 -11.86
C VAL A 346 -12.48 -1.15 -12.46
N GLN A 347 -11.22 -1.30 -12.86
CA GLN A 347 -10.66 -2.55 -13.33
C GLN A 347 -9.54 -3.03 -12.39
N PRO A 348 -9.42 -4.34 -12.17
CA PRO A 348 -8.31 -4.86 -11.41
C PRO A 348 -7.04 -4.75 -12.24
N ASN A 349 -5.94 -4.51 -11.54
CA ASN A 349 -4.60 -4.43 -12.09
C ASN A 349 -3.69 -5.36 -11.29
N LEU A 350 -2.68 -5.90 -11.95
CA LEU A 350 -1.66 -6.74 -11.33
C LEU A 350 -0.29 -6.18 -11.71
N SER A 351 0.57 -5.91 -10.74
CA SER A 351 1.98 -5.65 -11.00
C SER A 351 2.88 -6.64 -10.26
N SER A 352 4.10 -6.82 -10.74
CA SER A 352 5.03 -7.84 -10.22
C SER A 352 6.48 -7.41 -10.38
N SER A 353 7.33 -7.89 -9.48
CA SER A 353 8.79 -7.75 -9.55
C SER A 353 9.42 -8.53 -10.72
N GLU A 354 8.72 -9.52 -11.25
CA GLU A 354 9.12 -10.33 -12.39
C GLU A 354 7.91 -10.70 -13.27
N MET A 355 8.12 -10.87 -14.58
CA MET A 355 7.10 -11.45 -15.46
C MET A 355 7.02 -12.96 -15.24
N PHE A 356 5.80 -13.52 -15.28
CA PHE A 356 5.57 -14.97 -15.21
C PHE A 356 4.32 -15.38 -15.99
N ASP A 357 4.19 -16.65 -16.34
CA ASP A 357 2.98 -17.14 -17.01
C ASP A 357 1.80 -17.16 -16.02
N ILE A 358 0.99 -16.12 -16.05
CA ILE A 358 -0.19 -15.95 -15.20
C ILE A 358 -1.26 -17.02 -15.42
N TYR A 359 -1.29 -17.66 -16.59
CA TYR A 359 -2.27 -18.68 -16.93
C TYR A 359 -1.85 -20.08 -16.47
N ARG A 360 -0.58 -20.26 -16.10
CA ARG A 360 -0.03 -21.50 -15.56
C ARG A 360 0.34 -21.41 -14.10
N LYS A 361 0.81 -20.26 -13.62
CA LYS A 361 1.27 -20.10 -12.23
C LYS A 361 0.07 -20.14 -11.28
N PRO A 362 0.04 -21.08 -10.31
CA PRO A 362 -1.00 -21.10 -9.30
C PRO A 362 -0.85 -19.93 -8.34
N PHE A 363 -1.97 -19.33 -7.96
CA PHE A 363 -2.06 -18.34 -6.89
C PHE A 363 -2.01 -19.05 -5.54
N VAL A 364 -1.03 -18.65 -4.72
CA VAL A 364 -0.82 -19.18 -3.37
C VAL A 364 -0.38 -18.04 -2.46
N LEU A 365 -0.89 -18.09 -1.23
CA LEU A 365 -0.48 -17.26 -0.08
C LEU A 365 0.00 -18.18 1.04
#